data_AF-A0AAU9VZL4-F1
#
_entry.id   AF-A0AAU9VZL4-F1
#
_cell.length_a   1.000
_cell.length_b   1.000
_cell.length_c   1.000
_cell.angle_alpha   90.00
_cell.angle_beta   90.00
_cell.angle_gamma   90.00
#
_symmetry.space_group_name_H-M   'P 1'
#
loop_
_entity.id
_entity.type
_entity.pdbx_description
1 polymer ?
#
loop_
_entity_poly.entity_id
_entity_poly.type
_entity_poly.pdbx_seq_one_letter_code
_entity_poly.pdbx_strand_id
1 'polypeptide(L)'
;MGGAWRMHILVLLCCVFIISTNGKKSASSRCRVRRFEKKLDCRGVGFSRIPKIDKGILIADFTDNHITHLTKEDLGRLRKLQKVYLNGNPLHCDCNLERLRLGRKNLPVIQDVDNIQCKTPYHLRDKPLNSL
;
A
#
# COMPACT_ATOMS: atom_id res chain seq x y z
N MET A 1 57.06 -14.43 11.84
CA MET A 1 56.15 -13.43 12.42
C MET A 1 55.45 -12.70 11.26
N GLY A 2 54.21 -12.92 10.88
CA GLY A 2 53.09 -13.54 11.58
C GLY A 2 51.84 -12.64 11.52
N GLY A 3 51.33 -12.39 10.31
CA GLY A 3 49.89 -12.40 9.98
C GLY A 3 48.87 -11.47 10.64
N ALA A 4 49.19 -10.64 11.64
CA ALA A 4 48.14 -9.92 12.39
C ALA A 4 47.55 -8.68 11.67
N TRP A 5 48.33 -8.01 10.80
CA TRP A 5 47.95 -6.69 10.26
C TRP A 5 47.04 -6.75 9.03
N ARG A 6 47.06 -7.85 8.27
CA ARG A 6 46.23 -8.01 7.05
C ARG A 6 44.76 -8.32 7.36
N MET A 7 44.47 -8.87 8.55
CA MET A 7 43.10 -9.16 8.99
C MET A 7 42.36 -7.89 9.45
N HIS A 8 43.06 -6.93 10.05
CA HIS A 8 42.44 -5.65 10.46
C HIS A 8 42.12 -4.75 9.26
N ILE A 9 42.97 -4.76 8.23
CA ILE A 9 42.75 -3.96 7.01
C ILE A 9 41.54 -4.47 6.20
N LEU A 10 41.31 -5.78 6.15
CA LEU A 10 40.14 -6.38 5.48
C LEU A 10 38.83 -6.11 6.24
N VAL A 11 38.84 -6.11 7.57
CA VAL A 11 37.65 -5.82 8.39
C VAL A 11 37.22 -4.35 8.27
N LEU A 12 38.19 -3.42 8.21
CA LEU A 12 37.91 -1.99 8.06
C LEU A 12 37.27 -1.63 6.70
N LEU A 13 37.60 -2.35 5.62
CA LEU A 13 36.97 -2.15 4.31
C LEU A 13 35.54 -2.70 4.24
N CYS A 14 35.19 -3.74 5.02
CA CYS A 14 33.81 -4.22 5.14
C CYS A 14 32.91 -3.25 5.94
N CYS A 15 33.45 -2.56 6.95
CA CYS A 15 32.67 -1.62 7.76
C CYS A 15 32.17 -0.39 6.97
N VAL A 16 32.84 -0.01 5.87
CA VAL A 16 32.44 1.13 5.03
C VAL A 16 31.33 0.77 4.04
N PHE A 17 31.08 -0.53 3.78
CA PHE A 17 30.10 -0.99 2.79
C PHE A 17 28.73 -1.38 3.35
N ILE A 18 28.55 -1.42 4.68
CA ILE A 18 27.25 -1.79 5.28
C ILE A 18 26.38 -0.55 5.54
N ILE A 19 25.68 -0.15 4.48
CA ILE A 19 24.28 0.30 4.51
C ILE A 19 23.98 1.60 5.29
N SER A 20 24.07 2.72 4.57
CA SER A 20 22.96 3.67 4.57
C SER A 20 22.83 4.28 3.19
N THR A 21 22.09 3.58 2.32
CA THR A 21 21.43 4.25 1.22
C THR A 21 20.49 5.27 1.86
N ASN A 22 20.87 6.55 1.82
CA ASN A 22 20.00 7.66 2.19
C ASN A 22 18.88 7.74 1.13
N GLY A 23 17.98 6.76 1.19
CA GLY A 23 16.76 6.77 0.42
C GLY A 23 15.92 7.93 0.93
N LYS A 24 15.76 8.95 0.07
CA LYS A 24 14.81 10.07 0.24
C LYS A 24 13.62 9.66 1.11
N LYS A 25 13.61 10.11 2.37
CA LYS A 25 12.51 9.91 3.30
C LYS A 25 11.35 10.80 2.86
N SER A 26 10.43 10.23 2.10
CA SER A 26 9.03 10.66 2.09
C SER A 26 8.21 9.59 1.42
N ALA A 27 7.64 8.71 2.23
CA ALA A 27 6.23 8.40 2.25
C ALA A 27 5.85 8.53 3.74
N SER A 28 4.63 8.97 4.08
CA SER A 28 4.09 9.04 5.45
C SER A 28 4.83 8.08 6.41
N SER A 29 5.39 8.56 7.52
CA SER A 29 6.35 7.84 8.40
C SER A 29 5.92 6.43 8.87
N ARG A 30 4.68 6.05 8.60
CA ARG A 30 4.06 4.75 8.90
C ARG A 30 4.07 3.75 7.74
N CYS A 31 4.31 4.16 6.49
CA CYS A 31 4.30 3.26 5.32
C CYS A 31 5.70 2.92 4.82
N ARG A 32 5.85 1.74 4.21
CA ARG A 32 7.08 1.25 3.61
C ARG A 32 6.99 1.26 2.08
N VAL A 33 7.96 1.88 1.42
CA VAL A 33 8.05 1.86 -0.05
C VAL A 33 9.01 0.77 -0.52
N ARG A 34 8.53 -0.16 -1.34
CA ARG A 34 9.34 -1.17 -2.03
C ARG A 34 9.59 -0.73 -3.46
N ARG A 35 10.77 -0.14 -3.71
CA ARG A 35 11.10 0.51 -4.98
C ARG A 35 11.11 -0.45 -6.18
N PHE A 36 11.66 -1.65 -6.02
CA PHE A 36 11.75 -2.65 -7.09
C PHE A 36 10.38 -3.11 -7.57
N GLU A 37 9.45 -3.33 -6.64
CA GLU A 37 8.06 -3.73 -6.92
C GLU A 37 7.16 -2.53 -7.26
N LYS A 38 7.68 -1.30 -7.13
CA LYS A 38 6.89 -0.06 -7.18
C LYS A 38 5.66 -0.14 -6.25
N LYS A 39 5.84 -0.73 -5.05
CA LYS A 39 4.78 -1.00 -4.08
C LYS A 39 4.86 -0.04 -2.88
N LEU A 40 3.72 0.52 -2.48
CA LEU A 40 3.52 1.22 -1.22
C LEU A 40 2.79 0.30 -0.24
N ASP A 41 3.44 -0.04 0.87
CA ASP A 41 2.96 -0.94 1.90
C ASP A 41 2.53 -0.14 3.13
N CYS A 42 1.23 -0.09 3.40
CA CYS A 42 0.60 0.67 4.48
C CYS A 42 -0.37 -0.22 5.29
N ARG A 43 -0.08 -1.51 5.43
CA ARG A 43 -0.95 -2.43 6.17
C ARG A 43 -1.03 -2.07 7.65
N GLY A 44 -2.22 -2.10 8.25
CA GLY A 44 -2.36 -2.00 9.71
C GLY A 44 -1.97 -0.65 10.32
N VAL A 45 -1.73 0.38 9.51
CA VAL A 45 -1.23 1.68 10.00
C VAL A 45 -2.30 2.55 10.64
N GLY A 46 -3.57 2.17 10.50
CA GLY A 46 -4.73 2.84 11.06
C GLY A 46 -5.26 4.00 10.21
N PHE A 47 -5.11 3.95 8.87
CA PHE A 47 -5.68 4.98 8.01
C PHE A 47 -7.20 4.88 7.93
N SER A 48 -7.87 6.02 8.00
CA SER A 48 -9.31 6.13 7.72
C SER A 48 -9.63 6.66 6.32
N ARG A 49 -8.62 7.16 5.59
CA ARG A 49 -8.71 7.69 4.23
C ARG A 49 -7.44 7.37 3.45
N ILE A 50 -7.50 7.43 2.12
CA ILE A 50 -6.36 7.15 1.24
C ILE A 50 -5.34 8.29 1.35
N PRO A 51 -4.08 8.03 1.73
CA PRO A 51 -3.05 9.07 1.80
C PRO A 51 -2.66 9.55 0.40
N LYS A 52 -1.87 10.63 0.32
CA LYS A 52 -1.19 10.99 -0.93
C LYS A 52 -0.21 9.88 -1.31
N ILE A 53 -0.24 9.47 -2.57
CA ILE A 53 0.61 8.41 -3.12
C ILE A 53 1.66 9.05 -4.02
N ASP A 54 2.93 8.72 -3.78
CA ASP A 54 4.03 9.24 -4.57
C ASP A 54 4.00 8.75 -6.01
N LYS A 55 4.55 9.56 -6.92
CA LYS A 55 4.64 9.21 -8.33
C LYS A 55 5.51 7.95 -8.51
N GLY A 56 5.12 7.10 -9.45
CA GLY A 56 5.87 5.89 -9.81
C GLY A 56 5.51 4.65 -8.98
N ILE A 57 4.67 4.79 -7.94
CA ILE A 57 4.02 3.66 -7.28
C ILE A 57 2.94 3.10 -8.21
N LEU A 58 2.91 1.77 -8.37
CA LEU A 58 1.93 1.04 -9.17
C LEU A 58 1.02 0.16 -8.30
N ILE A 59 1.48 -0.23 -7.11
CA ILE A 59 0.76 -1.14 -6.21
C ILE A 59 0.65 -0.46 -4.86
N ALA A 60 -0.55 -0.41 -4.27
CA ALA A 60 -0.72 0.04 -2.89
C ALA A 60 -1.43 -1.01 -2.04
N ASP A 61 -0.93 -1.24 -0.83
CA ASP A 61 -1.48 -2.17 0.14
C ASP A 61 -2.03 -1.38 1.32
N PHE A 62 -3.36 -1.27 1.39
CA PHE A 62 -4.09 -0.58 2.46
C PHE A 62 -4.89 -1.58 3.32
N THR A 63 -4.50 -2.85 3.29
CA THR A 63 -5.10 -3.91 4.09
C THR A 63 -5.12 -3.58 5.59
N ASP A 64 -6.13 -4.07 6.31
CA ASP A 64 -6.27 -3.97 7.77
C ASP A 64 -6.22 -2.53 8.30
N ASN A 65 -6.91 -1.62 7.62
CA ASN A 65 -7.05 -0.22 8.03
C ASN A 65 -8.51 0.09 8.43
N HIS A 66 -8.81 1.36 8.71
CA HIS A 66 -10.13 1.83 9.13
C HIS A 66 -10.83 2.62 8.02
N ILE A 67 -10.56 2.30 6.75
CA ILE A 67 -11.16 3.00 5.61
C ILE A 67 -12.62 2.59 5.51
N THR A 68 -13.50 3.57 5.60
CA THR A 68 -14.94 3.35 5.45
C THR A 68 -15.43 3.81 4.09
N HIS A 69 -15.02 4.98 3.60
CA HIS A 69 -15.53 5.55 2.36
C HIS A 69 -14.38 5.88 1.41
N LEU A 70 -14.62 5.73 0.11
CA LEU A 70 -13.74 6.21 -0.94
C LEU A 70 -14.39 7.40 -1.63
N THR A 71 -13.90 8.60 -1.32
CA THR A 71 -14.41 9.82 -1.95
C THR A 71 -13.94 9.94 -3.40
N LYS A 72 -14.52 10.86 -4.17
CA LYS A 72 -14.04 11.19 -5.53
C LYS A 72 -12.56 11.59 -5.54
N GLU A 73 -12.10 12.26 -4.48
CA GLU A 73 -10.70 12.65 -4.32
C GLU A 73 -9.81 11.41 -4.10
N ASP A 74 -10.24 10.48 -3.24
CA ASP A 74 -9.53 9.23 -3.01
C ASP A 74 -9.40 8.42 -4.30
N LEU A 75 -10.50 8.25 -5.04
CA LEU A 75 -10.47 7.61 -6.37
C LEU A 75 -9.50 8.33 -7.32
N GLY A 76 -9.42 9.66 -7.26
CA GLY A 76 -8.45 10.45 -8.02
C GLY A 76 -7.00 10.14 -7.67
N ARG A 77 -6.69 9.93 -6.39
CA ARG A 77 -5.36 9.53 -5.91
C ARG A 77 -4.99 8.10 -6.36
N LEU A 78 -5.99 7.22 -6.48
CA LEU A 78 -5.78 5.82 -6.87
C LEU A 78 -5.56 5.62 -8.38
N ARG A 79 -5.96 6.55 -9.25
CA ARG A 79 -5.90 6.42 -10.73
C ARG A 79 -4.54 6.08 -11.34
N LYS A 80 -3.44 6.34 -10.63
CA LYS A 80 -2.08 6.04 -11.11
C LYS A 80 -1.62 4.63 -10.72
N LEU A 81 -2.35 3.98 -9.83
CA LEU A 81 -2.10 2.61 -9.46
C LEU A 81 -2.64 1.65 -10.51
N GLN A 82 -2.02 0.49 -10.60
CA GLN A 82 -2.52 -0.67 -11.32
C GLN A 82 -3.30 -1.60 -10.40
N LYS A 83 -2.84 -1.73 -9.15
CA LYS A 83 -3.39 -2.67 -8.15
C LYS A 83 -3.54 -2.00 -6.80
N VAL A 84 -4.60 -2.35 -6.09
CA VAL A 84 -4.83 -1.95 -4.71
C VAL A 84 -5.31 -3.15 -3.88
N TYR A 85 -4.90 -3.21 -2.62
CA TYR A 85 -5.41 -4.15 -1.62
C TYR A 85 -6.18 -3.37 -0.55
N LEU A 86 -7.37 -3.86 -0.20
CA LEU A 86 -8.32 -3.17 0.69
C LEU A 86 -8.99 -4.10 1.72
N ASN A 87 -8.66 -5.39 1.76
CA ASN A 87 -9.23 -6.33 2.73
C ASN A 87 -9.02 -5.87 4.18
N GLY A 88 -9.91 -6.29 5.08
CA GLY A 88 -9.84 -5.91 6.50
C GLY A 88 -10.26 -4.47 6.81
N ASN A 89 -10.77 -3.71 5.83
CA ASN A 89 -11.34 -2.37 6.06
C ASN A 89 -12.87 -2.43 6.24
N PRO A 90 -13.46 -1.60 7.13
CA PRO A 90 -14.91 -1.52 7.35
C PRO A 90 -15.63 -0.73 6.25
N LEU A 91 -15.55 -1.21 5.00
CA LEU A 91 -15.99 -0.47 3.82
C LEU A 91 -17.50 -0.24 3.78
N HIS A 92 -17.86 0.98 3.39
CA HIS A 92 -19.19 1.39 2.97
C HIS A 92 -19.33 1.17 1.47
N CYS A 93 -20.20 0.24 1.10
CA CYS A 93 -20.45 -0.12 -0.28
C CYS A 93 -21.44 0.84 -0.92
N ASP A 94 -20.87 1.89 -1.51
CA ASP A 94 -21.57 2.90 -2.29
C ASP A 94 -21.16 2.85 -3.78
N CYS A 95 -21.69 3.79 -4.56
CA CYS A 95 -21.36 3.93 -5.97
C CYS A 95 -19.86 4.19 -6.24
N ASN A 96 -19.11 4.79 -5.30
CA ASN A 96 -17.69 5.03 -5.53
C ASN A 96 -16.88 3.75 -5.38
N LEU A 97 -17.19 2.95 -4.37
CA LEU A 97 -16.56 1.63 -4.20
C LEU A 97 -16.93 0.70 -5.35
N GLU A 98 -18.18 0.72 -5.81
CA GLU A 98 -18.62 -0.03 -7.00
C GLU A 98 -17.85 0.40 -8.27
N ARG A 99 -17.66 1.71 -8.47
CA ARG A 99 -16.85 2.21 -9.60
C ARG A 99 -15.41 1.72 -9.56
N LEU A 100 -14.81 1.64 -8.37
CA LEU A 100 -13.47 1.06 -8.18
C LEU A 100 -13.48 -0.44 -8.47
N ARG A 101 -14.45 -1.18 -7.93
CA ARG A 101 -14.63 -2.62 -8.18
C ARG A 101 -14.71 -2.95 -9.67
N LEU A 102 -15.48 -2.16 -10.42
CA LEU A 102 -15.65 -2.30 -11.87
C LEU A 102 -14.46 -1.78 -12.69
N GLY A 103 -13.41 -1.23 -12.07
CA GLY A 103 -12.25 -0.67 -12.76
C GLY A 103 -12.58 0.53 -13.68
N ARG A 104 -13.69 1.24 -13.44
CA ARG A 104 -14.15 2.30 -14.35
C ARG A 104 -13.24 3.53 -14.29
N LYS A 105 -13.00 4.17 -15.45
CA LYS A 105 -12.19 5.40 -15.59
C LYS A 105 -10.74 5.25 -15.13
N ASN A 106 -10.06 4.19 -15.57
CA ASN A 106 -8.65 3.93 -15.28
C ASN A 106 -8.39 3.83 -13.76
N LEU A 107 -9.30 3.20 -13.03
CA LEU A 107 -9.11 2.88 -11.62
C LEU A 107 -8.37 1.54 -11.48
N PRO A 108 -7.56 1.36 -10.42
CA PRO A 108 -6.80 0.14 -10.23
C PRO A 108 -7.71 -1.05 -9.99
N VAL A 109 -7.20 -2.24 -10.28
CA VAL A 109 -7.84 -3.50 -9.91
C VAL A 109 -7.72 -3.70 -8.41
N ILE A 110 -8.83 -4.01 -7.74
CA ILE A 110 -8.83 -4.49 -6.36
C ILE A 110 -8.35 -5.94 -6.38
N GLN A 111 -7.12 -6.19 -5.95
CA GLN A 111 -6.47 -7.49 -6.13
C GLN A 111 -6.99 -8.58 -5.17
N ASP A 112 -7.60 -8.16 -4.08
CA ASP A 112 -8.16 -8.98 -2.99
C ASP A 112 -9.68 -8.86 -2.90
N VAL A 113 -10.35 -8.56 -4.02
CA VAL A 113 -11.80 -8.32 -4.09
C VAL A 113 -12.64 -9.45 -3.49
N ASP A 114 -12.20 -10.70 -3.65
CA ASP A 114 -12.91 -11.88 -3.16
C ASP A 114 -12.88 -12.01 -1.63
N ASN A 115 -11.95 -11.33 -0.96
CA ASN A 115 -11.79 -11.34 0.49
C ASN A 115 -12.45 -10.12 1.16
N ILE A 116 -13.22 -9.32 0.41
CA ILE A 116 -13.83 -8.09 0.90
C ILE A 116 -15.33 -8.27 1.02
N GLN A 117 -15.86 -7.88 2.18
CA GLN A 117 -17.29 -7.79 2.44
C GLN A 117 -17.67 -6.36 2.82
N CYS A 118 -18.89 -5.98 2.49
CA CYS A 118 -19.45 -4.68 2.83
C CYS A 118 -19.78 -4.62 4.33
N LYS A 119 -19.33 -3.57 5.03
CA LYS A 119 -19.73 -3.34 6.43
C LYS A 119 -21.03 -2.54 6.54
N THR A 120 -21.21 -1.62 5.61
CA THR A 120 -22.38 -0.75 5.47
C THR A 120 -22.65 -0.53 3.97
N PRO A 121 -23.85 -0.06 3.56
CA PRO A 121 -25.07 0.13 4.34
C PRO A 121 -25.68 -1.20 4.84
N TYR A 122 -26.69 -1.13 5.72
CA TYR A 122 -27.29 -2.31 6.37
C TYR A 122 -27.73 -3.41 5.39
N HIS A 123 -28.38 -3.04 4.28
CA HIS A 123 -28.90 -3.99 3.28
C HIS A 123 -27.81 -4.69 2.44
N LEU A 124 -26.57 -4.20 2.51
CA LEU A 124 -25.41 -4.81 1.87
C LEU A 124 -24.45 -5.42 2.90
N ARG A 125 -24.74 -5.32 4.20
CA ARG A 125 -23.83 -5.81 5.25
C ARG A 125 -23.51 -7.30 5.05
N ASP A 126 -22.23 -7.63 5.23
CA ASP A 126 -21.64 -8.96 5.11
C ASP A 126 -21.76 -9.59 3.71
N LYS A 127 -22.30 -8.86 2.72
CA LYS A 127 -22.29 -9.29 1.32
C LYS A 127 -20.89 -9.13 0.74
N PRO A 128 -20.44 -10.08 -0.11
CA PRO A 128 -19.14 -9.99 -0.74
C PRO A 128 -19.14 -8.86 -1.77
N LEU A 129 -18.02 -8.13 -1.85
CA LEU A 129 -17.89 -6.98 -2.73
C LEU A 129 -18.09 -7.36 -4.20
N ASN A 130 -17.69 -8.57 -4.61
CA ASN A 130 -17.86 -9.07 -5.98
C ASN A 130 -19.34 -9.21 -6.41
N SER A 131 -20.28 -9.23 -5.46
CA SER A 131 -21.72 -9.36 -5.69
C SER A 131 -22.48 -8.04 -5.83
N LEU A 132 -21.79 -6.89 -5.67
CA LEU A 132 -22.37 -5.56 -5.90
C LEU A 132 -22.72 -5.33 -7.36
#